data_AF-A0A8J4NLV4-F1
#
_entry.id   AF-A0A8J4NLV4-F1
#
_cell.length_a   1.000
_cell.length_b   1.000
_cell.length_c   1.000
_cell.angle_alpha   90.00
_cell.angle_beta   90.00
_cell.angle_gamma   90.00
#
_symmetry.space_group_name_H-M   'P 1'
#
loop_
_entity.id
_entity.type
_entity.pdbx_description
1 polymer ?
#
loop_
_entity_poly.entity_id
_entity_poly.type
_entity_poly.pdbx_seq_one_letter_code
_entity_poly.pdbx_strand_id
1 'polypeptide(L)'
;CRVQQWDSEEPVPRAELLAGVAGKRGLLCLLSDRIDGEVLEAAGPSLKVISTMSVGFDHLALEEIKKRGIRVGYTPDVLTDATAELSVALLLAACRRLPEAVEQVKNGGWTTWKPLWMCGYGLSDSTVGIIGLGRIGQAVARRLKPFGVKKFLYTGSRPKPESAAEFEAEFVPLTRLAEESDFVVVTCALTPATQGMCNKDFFCRMKKTSVFVNTSRGAVVNQEDLYDALAHGQIAAAGLDVTTPEPLPADHPLLSLKNCVILPHVGSATYATRSTMAVLAADNLLAGLRGEPMPHELLL
;
A
#
# COMPACT_ATOMS: atom_id res chain seq x y z
N CYS A 1 -3.55 23.11 -24.40
CA CYS A 1 -2.95 23.36 -23.06
C CYS A 1 -1.44 23.45 -23.24
N ARG A 2 -0.73 24.39 -22.58
CA ARG A 2 0.75 24.39 -22.59
C ARG A 2 1.20 23.52 -21.42
N VAL A 3 1.87 22.41 -21.71
CA VAL A 3 2.36 21.45 -20.70
C VAL A 3 3.85 21.67 -20.51
N GLN A 4 4.28 21.66 -19.25
CA GLN A 4 5.68 21.50 -18.87
C GLN A 4 5.78 20.18 -18.13
N GLN A 5 6.73 19.34 -18.53
CA GLN A 5 6.94 18.02 -17.99
C GLN A 5 8.37 17.92 -17.46
N TRP A 6 8.53 17.26 -16.32
CA TRP A 6 9.81 16.71 -15.91
C TRP A 6 10.05 15.45 -16.75
N ASP A 7 10.95 15.56 -17.73
CA ASP A 7 11.17 14.51 -18.74
C ASP A 7 12.23 13.50 -18.26
N SER A 8 11.89 12.76 -17.20
CA SER A 8 12.73 11.74 -16.60
C SER A 8 11.88 10.68 -15.90
N GLU A 9 12.44 9.48 -15.76
CA GLU A 9 11.89 8.40 -14.94
C GLU A 9 12.26 8.56 -13.45
N GLU A 10 13.27 9.38 -13.16
CA GLU A 10 13.69 9.68 -11.79
C GLU A 10 12.77 10.71 -11.12
N PRO A 11 12.59 10.65 -9.79
CA PRO A 11 11.81 11.63 -9.04
C PRO A 11 12.29 13.07 -9.31
N VAL A 12 11.35 14.01 -9.43
CA VAL A 12 11.70 15.43 -9.64
C VAL A 12 12.44 15.96 -8.40
N PRO A 13 13.66 16.54 -8.57
CA PRO A 13 14.35 17.17 -7.46
C PRO A 13 13.51 18.30 -6.86
N ARG A 14 13.59 18.47 -5.54
CA ARG A 14 12.76 19.46 -4.83
C ARG A 14 12.85 20.88 -5.41
N ALA A 15 14.05 21.34 -5.71
CA ALA A 15 14.28 22.67 -6.29
C ALA A 15 13.61 22.81 -7.68
N GLU A 16 13.66 21.77 -8.50
CA GLU A 16 13.03 21.74 -9.83
C GLU A 16 11.51 21.71 -9.73
N LEU A 17 10.94 21.01 -8.75
CA LEU A 17 9.50 21.01 -8.49
C LEU A 17 9.01 22.43 -8.11
N LEU A 18 9.71 23.10 -7.19
CA LEU A 18 9.38 24.46 -6.75
C LEU A 18 9.46 25.46 -7.91
N ALA A 19 10.52 25.38 -8.73
CA ALA A 19 10.66 26.24 -9.91
C ALA A 19 9.61 25.92 -10.99
N GLY A 20 9.32 24.63 -11.22
CA GLY A 20 8.42 24.16 -12.25
C GLY A 20 6.94 24.43 -11.98
N VAL A 21 6.53 24.47 -10.71
CA VAL A 21 5.13 24.73 -10.32
C VAL A 21 4.77 26.21 -10.31
N ALA A 22 5.76 27.11 -10.29
CA ALA A 22 5.55 28.56 -10.20
C ALA A 22 4.65 29.09 -11.32
N GLY A 23 3.55 29.75 -10.94
CA GLY A 23 2.60 30.35 -11.88
C GLY A 23 1.76 29.33 -12.68
N LYS A 24 1.83 28.03 -12.37
CA LYS A 24 1.00 27.01 -13.03
C LYS A 24 -0.44 27.06 -12.53
N ARG A 25 -1.35 26.64 -13.40
CA ARG A 25 -2.79 26.54 -13.08
C ARG A 25 -3.23 25.16 -12.62
N GLY A 26 -2.43 24.14 -12.93
CA GLY A 26 -2.69 22.76 -12.57
C GLY A 26 -1.39 21.99 -12.42
N LEU A 27 -1.39 21.03 -11.51
CA LEU A 27 -0.27 20.14 -11.23
C LEU A 27 -0.74 18.69 -11.36
N LEU A 28 -0.07 17.90 -12.21
CA LEU A 28 -0.16 16.43 -12.16
C LEU A 28 1.05 15.94 -11.38
N CYS A 29 0.84 15.17 -10.32
CA CYS A 29 1.89 14.66 -9.43
C CYS A 29 1.74 13.16 -9.19
N LEU A 30 2.79 12.56 -8.63
CA LEU A 30 2.85 11.17 -8.21
C LEU A 30 2.85 11.08 -6.69
N LEU A 31 2.64 9.86 -6.15
CA LEU A 31 2.66 9.62 -4.70
C LEU A 31 4.02 9.91 -4.03
N SER A 32 5.10 9.92 -4.81
CA SER A 32 6.46 10.23 -4.35
C SER A 32 6.70 11.73 -4.18
N ASP A 33 5.86 12.58 -4.79
CA ASP A 33 6.04 14.03 -4.76
C ASP A 33 5.38 14.59 -3.50
N ARG A 34 6.16 15.10 -2.55
CA ARG A 34 5.60 15.74 -1.36
C ARG A 34 5.03 17.13 -1.69
N ILE A 35 3.72 17.25 -1.82
CA ILE A 35 3.02 18.49 -2.12
C ILE A 35 2.56 19.14 -0.81
N ASP A 36 3.51 19.80 -0.14
CA ASP A 36 3.32 20.53 1.10
C ASP A 36 3.18 22.05 0.86
N GLY A 37 3.12 22.84 1.95
CA GLY A 37 2.92 24.28 1.88
C GLY A 37 3.95 25.04 1.06
N GLU A 38 5.21 24.61 1.08
CA GLU A 38 6.25 25.25 0.28
C GLU A 38 5.97 25.11 -1.23
N VAL A 39 5.51 23.94 -1.68
CA VAL A 39 5.09 23.75 -3.09
C VAL A 39 3.88 24.60 -3.42
N LEU A 40 2.89 24.66 -2.51
CA LEU A 40 1.68 25.45 -2.71
C LEU A 40 1.98 26.96 -2.74
N GLU A 41 2.94 27.43 -1.94
CA GLU A 41 3.45 28.80 -1.95
C GLU A 41 4.20 29.12 -3.24
N ALA A 42 5.14 28.25 -3.64
CA ALA A 42 5.88 28.40 -4.89
C ALA A 42 4.94 28.45 -6.11
N ALA A 43 3.89 27.64 -6.12
CA ALA A 43 2.89 27.62 -7.18
C ALA A 43 2.14 28.96 -7.31
N GLY A 44 1.87 29.61 -6.17
CA GLY A 44 1.16 30.86 -6.08
C GLY A 44 -0.35 30.75 -6.33
N PRO A 45 -1.06 31.89 -6.42
CA PRO A 45 -2.52 31.94 -6.47
C PRO A 45 -3.13 31.44 -7.78
N SER A 46 -2.32 31.13 -8.80
CA SER A 46 -2.82 30.63 -10.08
C SER A 46 -3.24 29.17 -10.03
N LEU A 47 -2.74 28.39 -9.06
CA LEU A 47 -3.00 26.96 -8.95
C LEU A 47 -4.47 26.70 -8.60
N LYS A 48 -5.17 25.92 -9.43
CA LYS A 48 -6.61 25.63 -9.26
C LYS A 48 -6.91 24.15 -9.04
N VAL A 49 -6.01 23.28 -9.50
CA VAL A 49 -6.21 21.83 -9.45
C VAL A 49 -4.89 21.10 -9.24
N ILE A 50 -4.90 20.11 -8.36
CA ILE A 50 -3.85 19.10 -8.22
C ILE A 50 -4.46 17.75 -8.59
N SER A 51 -3.86 17.00 -9.50
CA SER A 51 -4.29 15.66 -9.88
C SER A 51 -3.17 14.69 -9.56
N THR A 52 -3.39 13.79 -8.60
CA THR A 52 -2.41 12.77 -8.25
C THR A 52 -2.70 11.47 -8.99
N MET A 53 -1.68 10.86 -9.59
CA MET A 53 -1.76 9.53 -10.20
C MET A 53 -1.63 8.43 -9.12
N SER A 54 -2.49 8.49 -8.11
CA SER A 54 -2.51 7.57 -6.97
C SER A 54 -3.88 7.55 -6.28
N VAL A 55 -4.17 6.48 -5.54
CA VAL A 55 -5.35 6.44 -4.64
C VAL A 55 -5.04 7.01 -3.25
N GLY A 56 -3.85 6.76 -2.72
CA GLY A 56 -3.39 7.39 -1.48
C GLY A 56 -2.95 8.83 -1.77
N PHE A 57 -3.23 9.71 -0.82
CA PHE A 57 -3.05 11.17 -0.94
C PHE A 57 -2.40 11.76 0.32
N ASP A 58 -1.73 10.92 1.13
CA ASP A 58 -1.00 11.30 2.33
C ASP A 58 0.20 12.22 2.05
N HIS A 59 0.66 12.26 0.80
CA HIS A 59 1.70 13.18 0.29
C HIS A 59 1.20 14.60 -0.01
N LEU A 60 -0.11 14.85 0.12
CA LEU A 60 -0.75 16.15 -0.14
C LEU A 60 -1.12 16.86 1.16
N ALA A 61 -0.75 18.13 1.31
CA ALA A 61 -1.17 18.97 2.44
C ALA A 61 -2.65 19.41 2.32
N LEU A 62 -3.57 18.46 2.51
CA LEU A 62 -5.01 18.64 2.23
C LEU A 62 -5.63 19.86 2.93
N GLU A 63 -5.26 20.14 4.18
CA GLU A 63 -5.78 21.30 4.92
C GLU A 63 -5.39 22.62 4.26
N GLU A 64 -4.19 22.73 3.71
CA GLU A 64 -3.74 23.93 3.01
C GLU A 64 -4.31 24.04 1.61
N ILE A 65 -4.40 22.91 0.90
CA ILE A 65 -5.06 22.81 -0.40
C ILE A 65 -6.52 23.28 -0.28
N LYS A 66 -7.25 22.80 0.74
CA LYS A 66 -8.63 23.17 1.05
C LYS A 66 -8.76 24.67 1.33
N LYS A 67 -7.90 25.22 2.21
CA LYS A 67 -7.89 26.66 2.52
C LYS A 67 -7.67 27.54 1.28
N ARG A 68 -6.92 27.05 0.29
CA ARG A 68 -6.64 27.74 -0.98
C ARG A 68 -7.72 27.52 -2.04
N GLY A 69 -8.74 26.72 -1.78
CA GLY A 69 -9.80 26.40 -2.74
C GLY A 69 -9.31 25.61 -3.96
N ILE A 70 -8.22 24.85 -3.81
CA ILE A 70 -7.65 24.03 -4.88
C ILE A 70 -8.40 22.70 -4.93
N ARG A 71 -8.87 22.30 -6.11
CA ARG A 71 -9.55 21.01 -6.31
C ARG A 71 -8.53 19.87 -6.42
N VAL A 72 -8.91 18.68 -5.98
CA VAL A 72 -8.01 17.51 -6.00
C VAL A 72 -8.63 16.35 -6.79
N GLY A 73 -7.91 15.86 -7.79
CA GLY A 73 -8.19 14.62 -8.49
C GLY A 73 -7.31 13.49 -8.00
N TYR A 74 -7.85 12.27 -7.94
CA TYR A 74 -7.14 11.05 -7.53
C TYR A 74 -7.65 9.84 -8.33
N THR A 75 -7.02 8.66 -8.19
CA THR A 75 -7.33 7.47 -9.01
C THR A 75 -7.90 6.29 -8.20
N PRO A 76 -9.07 6.43 -7.54
CA PRO A 76 -9.74 5.31 -6.90
C PRO A 76 -10.25 4.30 -7.94
N ASP A 77 -10.65 3.12 -7.48
CA ASP A 77 -11.32 2.07 -8.25
C ASP A 77 -10.43 1.39 -9.32
N VAL A 78 -9.85 2.14 -10.26
CA VAL A 78 -9.10 1.66 -11.44
C VAL A 78 -7.87 0.78 -11.16
N LEU A 79 -7.33 0.84 -9.94
CA LEU A 79 -6.16 0.06 -9.50
C LEU A 79 -6.49 -1.01 -8.46
N THR A 80 -7.77 -1.15 -8.09
CA THR A 80 -8.20 -2.01 -6.97
C THR A 80 -7.82 -3.47 -7.22
N ASP A 81 -8.13 -3.99 -8.40
CA ASP A 81 -7.87 -5.39 -8.73
C ASP A 81 -6.38 -5.68 -8.84
N ALA A 82 -5.61 -4.87 -9.55
CA ALA A 82 -4.16 -5.03 -9.67
C ALA A 82 -3.48 -5.00 -8.29
N THR A 83 -3.88 -4.07 -7.42
CA THR A 83 -3.31 -3.97 -6.07
C THR A 83 -3.68 -5.19 -5.22
N ALA A 84 -4.93 -5.64 -5.27
CA ALA A 84 -5.36 -6.84 -4.55
C ALA A 84 -4.67 -8.11 -5.06
N GLU A 85 -4.41 -8.22 -6.38
CA GLU A 85 -3.63 -9.30 -6.99
C GLU A 85 -2.21 -9.32 -6.43
N LEU A 86 -1.54 -8.17 -6.38
CA LEU A 86 -0.22 -8.10 -5.79
C LEU A 86 -0.22 -8.44 -4.30
N SER A 87 -1.18 -7.93 -3.51
CA SER A 87 -1.27 -8.26 -2.08
C SER A 87 -1.37 -9.77 -1.86
N VAL A 88 -2.16 -10.48 -2.67
CA VAL A 88 -2.27 -11.95 -2.62
C VAL A 88 -0.99 -12.62 -3.11
N ALA A 89 -0.37 -12.14 -4.19
CA ALA A 89 0.90 -12.67 -4.68
C ALA A 89 2.02 -12.54 -3.63
N LEU A 90 2.12 -11.40 -2.97
CA LEU A 90 3.06 -11.12 -1.90
C LEU A 90 2.80 -12.00 -0.67
N LEU A 91 1.53 -12.16 -0.27
CA LEU A 91 1.14 -13.09 0.79
C LEU A 91 1.59 -14.51 0.47
N LEU A 92 1.29 -15.00 -0.74
CA LEU A 92 1.65 -16.35 -1.17
C LEU A 92 3.17 -16.52 -1.25
N ALA A 93 3.90 -15.51 -1.75
CA ALA A 93 5.36 -15.53 -1.82
C ALA A 93 5.99 -15.65 -0.43
N ALA A 94 5.50 -14.86 0.53
CA ALA A 94 5.98 -14.89 1.91
C ALA A 94 5.61 -16.22 2.61
N CYS A 95 4.34 -16.64 2.57
CA CYS A 95 3.89 -17.80 3.33
C CYS A 95 4.37 -19.14 2.76
N ARG A 96 4.61 -19.21 1.44
CA ARG A 96 5.14 -20.40 0.75
C ARG A 96 6.64 -20.33 0.50
N ARG A 97 7.33 -19.30 1.03
CA ARG A 97 8.79 -19.17 1.04
C ARG A 97 9.42 -19.17 -0.36
N LEU A 98 8.73 -18.54 -1.32
CA LEU A 98 9.15 -18.55 -2.73
C LEU A 98 10.56 -17.97 -2.94
N PRO A 99 10.94 -16.81 -2.35
CA PRO A 99 12.27 -16.25 -2.56
C PRO A 99 13.40 -17.19 -2.08
N GLU A 100 13.24 -17.78 -0.90
CA GLU A 100 14.18 -18.79 -0.39
C GLU A 100 14.27 -19.99 -1.33
N ALA A 101 13.13 -20.49 -1.83
CA ALA A 101 13.07 -21.63 -2.72
C ALA A 101 13.75 -21.36 -4.07
N VAL A 102 13.51 -20.19 -4.65
CA VAL A 102 14.18 -19.76 -5.89
C VAL A 102 15.69 -19.70 -5.69
N GLU A 103 16.13 -19.14 -4.56
CA GLU A 103 17.56 -19.02 -4.26
C GLU A 103 18.23 -20.40 -4.11
N GLN A 104 17.58 -21.36 -3.44
CA GLN A 104 18.11 -22.73 -3.31
C GLN A 104 18.26 -23.46 -4.65
N VAL A 105 17.46 -23.13 -5.66
CA VAL A 105 17.64 -23.65 -7.02
C VAL A 105 18.85 -22.99 -7.68
N LYS A 106 18.96 -21.66 -7.59
CA LYS A 106 20.04 -20.89 -8.23
C LYS A 106 21.42 -21.22 -7.67
N ASN A 107 21.54 -21.44 -6.37
CA ASN A 107 22.82 -21.70 -5.70
C ASN A 107 23.18 -23.19 -5.58
N GLY A 108 22.38 -24.10 -6.17
CA GLY A 108 22.63 -25.53 -6.13
C GLY A 108 22.29 -26.22 -4.80
N GLY A 109 21.63 -25.54 -3.86
CA GLY A 109 21.15 -26.13 -2.60
C GLY A 109 20.05 -27.20 -2.81
N TRP A 110 19.36 -27.18 -3.95
CA TRP A 110 18.41 -28.22 -4.32
C TRP A 110 19.12 -29.49 -4.81
N THR A 111 19.09 -30.53 -3.98
CA THR A 111 19.66 -31.84 -4.32
C THR A 111 18.62 -32.85 -4.80
N THR A 112 17.43 -32.84 -4.21
CA THR A 112 16.30 -33.73 -4.53
C THR A 112 15.03 -33.23 -3.85
N TRP A 113 13.89 -33.88 -4.10
CA TRP A 113 12.67 -33.67 -3.33
C TRP A 113 12.86 -34.13 -1.88
N LYS A 114 12.47 -33.30 -0.92
CA LYS A 114 12.65 -33.55 0.52
C LYS A 114 11.34 -33.31 1.25
N PRO A 115 10.85 -34.26 2.09
CA PRO A 115 9.50 -34.20 2.67
C PRO A 115 9.28 -33.05 3.67
N LEU A 116 10.35 -32.55 4.31
CA LEU A 116 10.28 -31.54 5.37
C LEU A 116 11.04 -30.24 5.01
N TRP A 117 11.52 -30.12 3.78
CA TRP A 117 12.34 -28.98 3.38
C TRP A 117 11.48 -27.89 2.73
N MET A 118 11.68 -26.65 3.18
CA MET A 118 10.94 -25.47 2.68
C MET A 118 9.42 -25.56 2.81
N CYS A 119 8.92 -26.31 3.80
CA CYS A 119 7.52 -26.22 4.19
C CYS A 119 7.19 -24.79 4.64
N GLY A 120 5.99 -24.32 4.27
CA GLY A 120 5.44 -23.01 4.61
C GLY A 120 4.05 -23.13 5.22
N TYR A 121 3.33 -22.01 5.28
CA TYR A 121 2.01 -21.92 5.91
C TYR A 121 0.91 -21.85 4.85
N GLY A 122 -0.08 -22.73 4.94
CA GLY A 122 -1.21 -22.81 4.01
C GLY A 122 -2.39 -21.93 4.42
N LEU A 123 -3.20 -21.51 3.43
CA LEU A 123 -4.41 -20.71 3.63
C LEU A 123 -5.66 -21.53 3.98
N SER A 124 -5.65 -22.84 3.71
CA SER A 124 -6.77 -23.73 4.01
C SER A 124 -7.02 -23.80 5.53
N ASP A 125 -8.29 -23.70 5.92
CA ASP A 125 -8.77 -23.67 7.30
C ASP A 125 -8.23 -22.49 8.15
N SER A 126 -7.62 -21.49 7.52
CA SER A 126 -6.99 -20.36 8.21
C SER A 126 -7.98 -19.24 8.61
N THR A 127 -7.54 -18.38 9.52
CA THR A 127 -8.14 -17.08 9.80
C THR A 127 -7.34 -15.96 9.14
N VAL A 128 -7.98 -15.12 8.33
CA VAL A 128 -7.36 -13.95 7.69
C VAL A 128 -7.92 -12.67 8.31
N GLY A 129 -7.06 -11.84 8.88
CA GLY A 129 -7.37 -10.52 9.40
C GLY A 129 -7.00 -9.41 8.42
N ILE A 130 -7.96 -8.55 8.08
CA ILE A 130 -7.75 -7.41 7.17
C ILE A 130 -7.83 -6.09 7.94
N ILE A 131 -6.73 -5.35 7.96
CA ILE A 131 -6.69 -3.99 8.52
C ILE A 131 -7.10 -3.01 7.42
N GLY A 132 -8.35 -2.56 7.49
CA GLY A 132 -8.97 -1.68 6.50
C GLY A 132 -9.71 -2.43 5.39
N LEU A 133 -10.98 -2.80 5.63
CA LEU A 133 -11.89 -3.40 4.64
C LEU A 133 -12.44 -2.35 3.64
N GLY A 134 -11.53 -1.62 2.97
CA GLY A 134 -11.84 -0.75 1.83
C GLY A 134 -12.05 -1.55 0.54
N ARG A 135 -12.08 -0.87 -0.61
CA ARG A 135 -12.20 -1.49 -1.94
C ARG A 135 -11.13 -2.57 -2.16
N ILE A 136 -9.86 -2.24 -1.86
CA ILE A 136 -8.73 -3.17 -1.99
C ILE A 136 -8.86 -4.32 -1.00
N GLY A 137 -9.14 -4.05 0.28
CA GLY A 137 -9.33 -5.11 1.29
C GLY A 137 -10.45 -6.10 0.93
N GLN A 138 -11.57 -5.62 0.37
CA GLN A 138 -12.64 -6.48 -0.15
C GLN A 138 -12.18 -7.33 -1.34
N ALA A 139 -11.46 -6.73 -2.29
CA ALA A 139 -10.91 -7.43 -3.44
C ALA A 139 -9.87 -8.49 -3.05
N VAL A 140 -9.08 -8.25 -1.98
CA VAL A 140 -8.18 -9.23 -1.37
C VAL A 140 -8.98 -10.37 -0.74
N ALA A 141 -9.98 -10.07 0.11
CA ALA A 141 -10.81 -11.10 0.74
C ALA A 141 -11.48 -12.02 -0.29
N ARG A 142 -12.02 -11.44 -1.37
CA ARG A 142 -12.63 -12.17 -2.48
C ARG A 142 -11.68 -13.14 -3.16
N ARG A 143 -10.43 -12.72 -3.38
CA ARG A 143 -9.38 -13.55 -3.98
C ARG A 143 -8.86 -14.63 -3.04
N LEU A 144 -8.84 -14.38 -1.72
CA LEU A 144 -8.40 -15.36 -0.72
C LEU A 144 -9.47 -16.40 -0.40
N LYS A 145 -10.77 -16.08 -0.51
CA LYS A 145 -11.88 -17.01 -0.23
C LYS A 145 -11.72 -18.40 -0.88
N PRO A 146 -11.42 -18.54 -2.19
CA PRO A 146 -11.26 -19.85 -2.84
C PRO A 146 -10.03 -20.65 -2.39
N PHE A 147 -9.11 -20.08 -1.59
CA PHE A 147 -7.99 -20.83 -1.00
C PHE A 147 -8.42 -21.68 0.23
N GLY A 148 -9.70 -21.63 0.60
CA GLY A 148 -10.25 -22.39 1.74
C GLY A 148 -10.10 -21.66 3.08
N VAL A 149 -10.09 -20.33 3.07
CA VAL A 149 -10.08 -19.53 4.31
C VAL A 149 -11.34 -19.82 5.12
N LYS A 150 -11.18 -20.19 6.39
CA LYS A 150 -12.28 -20.53 7.29
C LYS A 150 -12.97 -19.30 7.86
N LYS A 151 -12.20 -18.26 8.19
CA LYS A 151 -12.71 -17.07 8.85
C LYS A 151 -12.03 -15.80 8.34
N PHE A 152 -12.84 -14.79 8.03
CA PHE A 152 -12.35 -13.43 7.79
C PHE A 152 -12.64 -12.54 9.00
N LEU A 153 -11.61 -11.83 9.47
CA LEU A 153 -11.71 -10.77 10.45
C LEU A 153 -11.37 -9.44 9.78
N TYR A 154 -11.93 -8.34 10.25
CA TYR A 154 -11.46 -7.03 9.83
C TYR A 154 -11.54 -5.98 10.95
N THR A 155 -10.70 -4.96 10.83
CA THR A 155 -10.74 -3.78 11.70
C THR A 155 -10.65 -2.49 10.88
N GLY A 156 -10.99 -1.37 11.51
CA GLY A 156 -11.06 -0.05 10.87
C GLY A 156 -11.81 0.96 11.76
N SER A 157 -12.04 2.16 11.23
CA SER A 157 -12.70 3.23 11.98
C SER A 157 -14.18 2.96 12.33
N ARG A 158 -14.85 2.11 11.55
CA ARG A 158 -16.24 1.69 11.80
C ARG A 158 -16.55 0.36 11.12
N PRO A 159 -17.57 -0.39 11.58
CA PRO A 159 -18.09 -1.56 10.88
C PRO A 159 -18.60 -1.20 9.47
N LYS A 160 -18.54 -2.17 8.56
CA LYS A 160 -19.05 -2.10 7.18
C LYS A 160 -19.85 -3.35 6.85
N PRO A 161 -21.05 -3.54 7.44
CA PRO A 161 -21.81 -4.78 7.34
C PRO A 161 -22.10 -5.19 5.88
N GLU A 162 -22.45 -4.22 5.02
CA GLU A 162 -22.70 -4.49 3.59
C GLU A 162 -21.47 -5.03 2.86
N SER A 163 -20.31 -4.42 3.07
CA SER A 163 -19.04 -4.88 2.48
C SER A 163 -18.54 -6.19 3.07
N ALA A 164 -18.85 -6.45 4.34
CA ALA A 164 -18.40 -7.64 5.06
C ALA A 164 -19.26 -8.88 4.76
N ALA A 165 -20.53 -8.70 4.38
CA ALA A 165 -21.49 -9.77 4.17
C ALA A 165 -21.03 -10.81 3.13
N GLU A 166 -20.35 -10.38 2.06
CA GLU A 166 -19.85 -11.28 1.01
C GLU A 166 -18.88 -12.36 1.54
N PHE A 167 -18.16 -12.03 2.61
CA PHE A 167 -17.10 -12.86 3.21
C PHE A 167 -17.47 -13.37 4.60
N GLU A 168 -18.67 -13.04 5.09
CA GLU A 168 -19.08 -13.23 6.48
C GLU A 168 -18.02 -12.69 7.47
N ALA A 169 -17.39 -11.57 7.10
CA ALA A 169 -16.27 -11.03 7.84
C ALA A 169 -16.71 -10.37 9.16
N GLU A 170 -16.01 -10.70 10.24
CA GLU A 170 -16.34 -10.19 11.57
C GLU A 170 -15.55 -8.90 11.88
N PHE A 171 -16.24 -7.83 12.27
CA PHE A 171 -15.58 -6.59 12.71
C PHE A 171 -15.07 -6.76 14.14
N VAL A 172 -13.76 -6.59 14.34
CA VAL A 172 -13.12 -6.81 15.64
C VAL A 172 -12.12 -5.70 15.99
N PRO A 173 -11.82 -5.49 17.29
CA PRO A 173 -10.69 -4.66 17.70
C PRO A 173 -9.36 -5.18 17.14
N LEU A 174 -8.40 -4.28 16.95
CA LEU A 174 -7.07 -4.61 16.43
C LEU A 174 -6.35 -5.70 17.24
N THR A 175 -6.51 -5.69 18.56
CA THR A 175 -5.93 -6.69 19.48
C THR A 175 -6.42 -8.10 19.15
N ARG A 176 -7.74 -8.28 19.04
CA ARG A 176 -8.37 -9.55 18.70
C ARG A 176 -8.00 -10.01 17.28
N LEU A 177 -7.89 -9.07 16.34
CA LEU A 177 -7.41 -9.37 14.99
C LEU A 177 -6.00 -9.97 15.01
N ALA A 178 -5.07 -9.37 15.76
CA ALA A 178 -3.70 -9.86 15.89
C ALA A 178 -3.66 -11.27 16.51
N GLU A 179 -4.42 -11.49 17.58
CA GLU A 179 -4.43 -12.75 18.34
C GLU A 179 -5.04 -13.93 17.55
N GLU A 180 -6.09 -13.68 16.76
CA GLU A 180 -6.83 -14.74 16.07
C GLU A 180 -6.33 -15.05 14.65
N SER A 181 -5.63 -14.12 13.99
CA SER A 181 -5.28 -14.27 12.58
C SER A 181 -4.04 -15.14 12.34
N ASP A 182 -4.13 -16.04 11.36
CA ASP A 182 -2.98 -16.75 10.80
C ASP A 182 -2.31 -15.91 9.70
N PHE A 183 -3.09 -15.05 9.03
CA PHE A 183 -2.59 -14.09 8.05
C PHE A 183 -3.16 -12.71 8.35
N VAL A 184 -2.31 -11.70 8.38
CA VAL A 184 -2.73 -10.30 8.51
C VAL A 184 -2.40 -9.57 7.22
N VAL A 185 -3.38 -8.88 6.63
CA VAL A 185 -3.18 -8.04 5.43
C VAL A 185 -3.58 -6.59 5.73
N VAL A 186 -2.66 -5.66 5.50
CA VAL A 186 -2.84 -4.23 5.76
C VAL A 186 -3.10 -3.48 4.46
N THR A 187 -4.32 -2.94 4.34
CA THR A 187 -4.80 -2.20 3.16
C THR A 187 -5.48 -0.88 3.55
N CYS A 188 -5.18 -0.34 4.74
CA CYS A 188 -5.73 0.91 5.23
C CYS A 188 -5.02 2.13 4.62
N ALA A 189 -5.59 3.33 4.79
CA ALA A 189 -4.89 4.57 4.46
C ALA A 189 -3.91 4.96 5.58
N LEU A 190 -2.84 5.69 5.25
CA LEU A 190 -2.01 6.35 6.25
C LEU A 190 -2.71 7.61 6.77
N THR A 191 -2.89 7.65 8.08
CA THR A 191 -3.56 8.70 8.84
C THR A 191 -2.86 8.81 10.20
N PRO A 192 -3.10 9.88 10.99
CA PRO A 192 -2.58 9.94 12.36
C PRO A 192 -2.98 8.74 13.22
N ALA A 193 -4.15 8.14 12.97
CA ALA A 193 -4.63 6.99 13.72
C ALA A 193 -4.00 5.65 13.28
N THR A 194 -3.45 5.57 12.06
CA THR A 194 -2.85 4.34 11.50
C THR A 194 -1.32 4.38 11.46
N GLN A 195 -0.70 5.55 11.67
CA GLN A 195 0.75 5.69 11.76
C GLN A 195 1.31 4.91 12.95
N GLY A 196 2.28 4.03 12.68
CA GLY A 196 2.88 3.16 13.70
C GLY A 196 1.91 2.19 14.37
N MET A 197 0.75 1.92 13.77
CA MET A 197 -0.27 1.03 14.34
C MET A 197 0.23 -0.41 14.46
N CYS A 198 1.04 -0.87 13.50
CA CYS A 198 1.68 -2.19 13.53
C CYS A 198 3.05 -2.05 14.19
N ASN A 199 3.06 -2.08 15.52
CA ASN A 199 4.25 -1.90 16.37
C ASN A 199 4.53 -3.16 17.20
N LYS A 200 5.46 -3.06 18.15
CA LYS A 200 5.86 -4.15 19.06
C LYS A 200 4.67 -4.82 19.74
N ASP A 201 3.71 -4.05 20.27
CA ASP A 201 2.56 -4.63 20.98
C ASP A 201 1.64 -5.39 20.02
N PHE A 202 1.52 -4.92 18.79
CA PHE A 202 0.79 -5.62 17.73
C PHE A 202 1.47 -6.96 17.38
N PHE A 203 2.77 -6.95 17.10
CA PHE A 203 3.51 -8.15 16.73
C PHE A 203 3.62 -9.16 17.89
N CYS A 204 3.74 -8.71 19.14
CA CYS A 204 3.74 -9.58 20.32
C CYS A 204 2.43 -10.38 20.49
N ARG A 205 1.32 -9.85 19.98
CA ARG A 205 0.00 -10.51 20.03
C ARG A 205 -0.23 -11.47 18.88
N MET A 206 0.51 -11.32 17.79
CA MET A 206 0.39 -12.20 16.64
C MET A 206 0.85 -13.61 16.97
N LYS A 207 0.29 -14.60 16.26
CA LYS A 207 0.72 -15.98 16.40
C LYS A 207 2.16 -16.13 15.87
N LYS A 208 2.96 -16.97 16.51
CA LYS A 208 4.31 -17.35 16.01
C LYS A 208 4.31 -17.92 14.60
N THR A 209 3.20 -18.52 14.18
CA THR A 209 2.99 -19.12 12.85
C THR A 209 2.38 -18.15 11.84
N SER A 210 2.07 -16.92 12.25
CA SER A 210 1.35 -15.98 11.38
C SER A 210 2.24 -15.28 10.37
N VAL A 211 1.65 -14.87 9.26
CA VAL A 211 2.31 -14.09 8.21
C VAL A 211 1.67 -12.71 8.12
N PHE A 212 2.51 -11.67 8.13
CA PHE A 212 2.10 -10.27 8.04
C PHE A 212 2.34 -9.71 6.63
N VAL A 213 1.36 -9.03 6.04
CA VAL A 213 1.50 -8.42 4.71
C VAL A 213 1.07 -6.96 4.74
N ASN A 214 1.90 -6.06 4.23
CA ASN A 214 1.58 -4.65 4.11
C ASN A 214 1.66 -4.16 2.66
N THR A 215 0.53 -3.72 2.13
CA THR A 215 0.43 -3.02 0.82
C THR A 215 -0.29 -1.68 0.97
N SER A 216 -0.15 -1.04 2.13
CA SER A 216 -0.73 0.27 2.45
C SER A 216 0.30 1.41 2.29
N ARG A 217 0.98 1.76 3.39
CA ARG A 217 2.13 2.65 3.47
C ARG A 217 3.15 2.10 4.46
N GLY A 218 4.42 2.40 4.25
CA GLY A 218 5.49 1.99 5.16
C GLY A 218 5.25 2.49 6.59
N ALA A 219 4.82 3.75 6.75
CA ALA A 219 4.66 4.40 8.04
C ALA A 219 3.51 3.83 8.92
N VAL A 220 2.70 2.91 8.40
CA VAL A 220 1.74 2.14 9.21
C VAL A 220 2.46 1.11 10.11
N VAL A 221 3.68 0.73 9.73
CA VAL A 221 4.52 -0.27 10.38
C VAL A 221 5.69 0.40 11.08
N ASN A 222 5.93 0.05 12.34
CA ASN A 222 7.25 0.29 12.94
C ASN A 222 8.21 -0.80 12.41
N GLN A 223 9.13 -0.40 11.54
CA GLN A 223 10.06 -1.33 10.87
C GLN A 223 11.10 -1.95 11.83
N GLU A 224 11.47 -1.24 12.89
CA GLU A 224 12.38 -1.75 13.91
C GLU A 224 11.70 -2.87 14.70
N ASP A 225 10.45 -2.64 15.12
CA ASP A 225 9.65 -3.65 15.82
C ASP A 225 9.36 -4.86 14.93
N LEU A 226 9.12 -4.65 13.63
CA LEU A 226 8.94 -5.73 12.66
C LEU A 226 10.23 -6.55 12.49
N TYR A 227 11.38 -5.89 12.39
CA TYR A 227 12.68 -6.57 12.32
C TYR A 227 12.87 -7.45 13.55
N ASP A 228 12.66 -6.91 14.74
CA ASP A 228 12.79 -7.67 15.99
C ASP A 228 11.82 -8.85 16.05
N ALA A 229 10.56 -8.64 15.64
CA ALA A 229 9.56 -9.71 15.62
C ALA A 229 9.95 -10.86 14.67
N LEU A 230 10.53 -10.55 13.51
CA LEU A 230 10.99 -11.54 12.54
C LEU A 230 12.28 -12.23 12.98
N ALA A 231 13.27 -11.46 13.45
CA ALA A 231 14.58 -11.96 13.87
C ALA A 231 14.48 -12.91 15.08
N HIS A 232 13.54 -12.64 16.00
CA HIS A 232 13.32 -13.46 17.20
C HIS A 232 12.20 -14.51 17.02
N GLY A 233 11.64 -14.67 15.82
CA GLY A 233 10.61 -15.66 15.53
C GLY A 233 9.30 -15.45 16.29
N GLN A 234 8.94 -14.20 16.58
CA GLN A 234 7.64 -13.84 17.15
C GLN A 234 6.51 -13.98 16.13
N ILE A 235 6.81 -13.77 14.85
CA ILE A 235 5.95 -14.08 13.71
C ILE A 235 6.75 -14.89 12.67
N ALA A 236 6.06 -15.60 11.78
CA ALA A 236 6.73 -16.52 10.86
C ALA A 236 7.43 -15.78 9.72
N ALA A 237 6.74 -14.84 9.08
CA ALA A 237 7.24 -14.11 7.93
C ALA A 237 6.49 -12.79 7.72
N ALA A 238 7.08 -11.91 6.90
CA ALA A 238 6.41 -10.71 6.43
C ALA A 238 6.61 -10.47 4.93
N GLY A 239 5.63 -9.84 4.30
CA GLY A 239 5.68 -9.31 2.94
C GLY A 239 5.35 -7.82 2.92
N LEU A 240 6.24 -6.98 2.40
CA LEU A 240 6.06 -5.53 2.34
C LEU A 240 6.13 -5.06 0.88
N ASP A 241 5.07 -4.43 0.37
CA ASP A 241 5.17 -3.67 -0.90
C ASP A 241 5.58 -2.21 -0.65
N VAL A 242 5.62 -1.79 0.61
CA VAL A 242 5.83 -0.39 1.01
C VAL A 242 6.76 -0.31 2.22
N THR A 243 7.61 0.71 2.26
CA THR A 243 8.64 0.89 3.30
C THR A 243 8.76 2.34 3.77
N THR A 244 9.53 2.57 4.83
CA THR A 244 9.91 3.90 5.32
C THR A 244 11.43 3.95 5.48
N PRO A 245 12.17 4.76 4.70
CA PRO A 245 11.73 5.50 3.51
C PRO A 245 11.51 4.59 2.30
N GLU A 246 11.11 5.19 1.17
CA GLU A 246 11.15 4.60 -0.17
C GLU A 246 12.10 5.44 -1.05
N PRO A 247 13.16 4.85 -1.65
CA PRO A 247 13.59 3.46 -1.53
C PRO A 247 14.13 3.12 -0.13
N LEU A 248 13.97 1.86 0.29
CA LEU A 248 14.62 1.34 1.48
C LEU A 248 16.15 1.26 1.25
N PRO A 249 17.00 1.69 2.19
CA PRO A 249 18.46 1.54 2.05
C PRO A 249 18.86 0.09 1.81
N ALA A 250 19.82 -0.15 0.92
CA ALA A 250 20.25 -1.49 0.54
C ALA A 250 20.92 -2.28 1.69
N ASP A 251 21.43 -1.58 2.70
CA ASP A 251 22.01 -2.12 3.93
C ASP A 251 21.01 -2.23 5.09
N HIS A 252 19.72 -1.96 4.83
CA HIS A 252 18.71 -2.00 5.89
C HIS A 252 18.54 -3.41 6.47
N PRO A 253 18.46 -3.57 7.81
CA PRO A 253 18.45 -4.89 8.47
C PRO A 253 17.36 -5.85 7.97
N LEU A 254 16.16 -5.36 7.61
CA LEU A 254 15.08 -6.19 7.05
C LEU A 254 15.51 -6.96 5.79
N LEU A 255 16.40 -6.41 4.96
CA LEU A 255 16.88 -7.08 3.73
C LEU A 255 17.82 -8.26 4.03
N SER A 256 18.33 -8.38 5.27
CA SER A 256 19.13 -9.53 5.69
C SER A 256 18.29 -10.74 6.13
N LEU A 257 16.98 -10.56 6.32
CA LEU A 257 16.08 -11.57 6.86
C LEU A 257 15.45 -12.41 5.74
N LYS A 258 15.70 -13.72 5.74
CA LYS A 258 15.15 -14.66 4.72
C LYS A 258 13.63 -14.82 4.78
N ASN A 259 13.02 -14.50 5.92
CA ASN A 259 11.56 -14.52 6.13
C ASN A 259 10.91 -13.13 5.95
N CYS A 260 11.62 -12.17 5.35
CA CYS A 260 11.06 -10.89 4.94
C CYS A 260 11.13 -10.76 3.41
N VAL A 261 9.99 -10.52 2.77
CA VAL A 261 9.90 -10.26 1.32
C VAL A 261 9.56 -8.80 1.14
N ILE A 262 10.38 -8.04 0.41
CA ILE A 262 10.17 -6.62 0.17
C ILE A 262 10.09 -6.37 -1.34
N LEU A 263 9.04 -5.68 -1.77
CA LEU A 263 8.82 -5.24 -3.15
C LEU A 263 8.89 -3.70 -3.22
N PRO A 264 9.28 -3.13 -4.37
CA PRO A 264 9.47 -1.69 -4.51
C PRO A 264 8.18 -0.96 -4.94
N HIS A 265 7.12 -1.03 -4.15
CA HIS A 265 5.85 -0.32 -4.36
C HIS A 265 5.23 -0.56 -5.74
N VAL A 266 5.01 -1.84 -6.06
CA VAL A 266 4.52 -2.29 -7.36
C VAL A 266 3.04 -2.67 -7.37
N GLY A 267 2.28 -2.32 -6.32
CA GLY A 267 0.84 -2.64 -6.18
C GLY A 267 0.00 -2.49 -7.45
N SER A 268 0.12 -1.36 -8.12
CA SER A 268 -0.65 -1.05 -9.34
C SER A 268 0.09 -1.36 -10.65
N ALA A 269 1.24 -2.05 -10.60
CA ALA A 269 2.20 -2.14 -11.70
C ALA A 269 1.81 -3.18 -12.78
N THR A 270 0.68 -2.96 -13.44
CA THR A 270 0.39 -3.56 -14.75
C THR A 270 0.32 -2.45 -15.80
N TYR A 271 0.70 -2.74 -17.05
CA TYR A 271 0.64 -1.75 -18.12
C TYR A 271 -0.77 -1.16 -18.26
N ALA A 272 -1.80 -2.01 -18.29
CA ALA A 272 -3.19 -1.58 -18.44
C ALA A 272 -3.66 -0.69 -17.27
N THR A 273 -3.36 -1.07 -16.02
CA THR A 273 -3.71 -0.28 -14.85
C THR A 273 -2.98 1.06 -14.84
N ARG A 274 -1.66 1.08 -15.09
CA ARG A 274 -0.88 2.33 -15.15
C ARG A 274 -1.35 3.25 -16.26
N SER A 275 -1.67 2.74 -17.45
CA SER A 275 -2.25 3.54 -18.52
C SER A 275 -3.60 4.13 -18.14
N THR A 276 -4.48 3.33 -17.51
CA THR A 276 -5.80 3.80 -17.07
C THR A 276 -5.69 4.89 -16.00
N MET A 277 -4.79 4.71 -15.03
CA MET A 277 -4.48 5.73 -14.01
C MET A 277 -3.95 7.02 -14.62
N ALA A 278 -3.06 6.93 -15.62
CA ALA A 278 -2.47 8.10 -16.27
C ALA A 278 -3.54 8.92 -17.02
N VAL A 279 -4.42 8.24 -17.76
CA VAL A 279 -5.56 8.87 -18.46
C VAL A 279 -6.49 9.53 -17.45
N LEU A 280 -6.87 8.82 -16.37
CA LEU A 280 -7.75 9.37 -15.34
C LEU A 280 -7.13 10.60 -14.64
N ALA A 281 -5.83 10.56 -14.32
CA ALA A 281 -5.14 11.69 -13.72
C ALA A 281 -5.12 12.91 -14.67
N ALA A 282 -4.92 12.69 -15.97
CA ALA A 282 -5.01 13.74 -16.98
C ALA A 282 -6.44 14.30 -17.12
N ASP A 283 -7.46 13.45 -17.16
CA ASP A 283 -8.86 13.86 -17.29
C ASP A 283 -9.34 14.67 -16.07
N ASN A 284 -8.99 14.22 -14.86
CA ASN A 284 -9.22 14.98 -13.63
C ASN A 284 -8.58 16.38 -13.69
N LEU A 285 -7.31 16.45 -14.13
CA LEU A 285 -6.60 17.72 -14.25
C LEU A 285 -7.28 18.65 -15.26
N LEU A 286 -7.63 18.13 -16.44
CA LEU A 286 -8.23 18.90 -17.52
C LEU A 286 -9.63 19.41 -17.14
N ALA A 287 -10.47 18.58 -16.52
CA ALA A 287 -11.77 18.99 -16.01
C ALA A 287 -11.64 20.07 -14.92
N GLY A 288 -10.71 19.90 -13.98
CA GLY A 288 -10.39 20.89 -12.95
C GLY A 288 -9.97 22.25 -13.53
N LEU A 289 -9.11 22.24 -14.55
CA LEU A 289 -8.67 23.46 -15.25
C LEU A 289 -9.80 24.20 -15.96
N ARG A 290 -10.80 23.45 -16.45
CA ARG A 290 -12.00 23.96 -17.14
C ARG A 290 -13.13 24.36 -16.19
N GLY A 291 -13.05 23.98 -14.91
CA GLY A 291 -14.14 24.19 -13.95
C GLY A 291 -15.31 23.20 -14.14
N GLU A 292 -15.04 22.07 -14.79
CA GLU A 292 -16.02 21.01 -15.05
C GLU A 292 -16.00 19.96 -13.90
N PRO A 293 -17.04 19.13 -13.76
CA PRO A 293 -16.99 17.96 -12.88
C PRO A 293 -15.81 17.04 -13.26
N MET A 294 -14.98 16.66 -12.29
CA MET A 294 -13.91 15.67 -12.53
C MET A 294 -14.50 14.26 -12.50
N PRO A 295 -13.96 13.31 -13.28
CA PRO A 295 -14.32 11.90 -13.14
C PRO A 295 -14.18 11.38 -11.71
N HIS A 296 -13.09 11.74 -11.03
CA HIS A 296 -12.84 11.39 -9.63
C HIS A 296 -12.21 12.54 -8.84
N GLU A 297 -13.07 13.35 -8.23
CA GLU A 297 -12.67 14.41 -7.29
C GLU A 297 -12.61 13.89 -5.85
N LEU A 298 -11.56 14.28 -5.13
CA LEU A 298 -11.48 14.12 -3.68
C LEU A 298 -12.21 15.30 -3.02
N LEU A 299 -13.24 14.99 -2.22
CA LEU A 299 -13.97 15.99 -1.45
C LEU A 299 -13.16 16.37 -0.20
N LEU A 300 -12.72 17.63 -0.13
CA LEU A 300 -11.88 18.18 0.95
C LEU A 300 -12.69 18.79 2.10
#